data_AF-A0A835DKW5-F1
#
_entry.id   AF-A0A835DKW5-F1
#
_cell.length_a   1.000
_cell.length_b   1.000
_cell.length_c   1.000
_cell.angle_alpha   90.00
_cell.angle_beta   90.00
_cell.angle_gamma   90.00
#
_symmetry.space_group_name_H-M   'P 1'
#
loop_
_entity.id
_entity.type
_entity.pdbx_description
1 polymer ?
#
loop_
_entity_poly.entity_id
_entity_poly.type
_entity_poly.pdbx_seq_one_letter_code
_entity_poly.pdbx_strand_id
1 'polypeptide(L)'
;MSVKGISKNIRDSMTMGLRLPVIELRDLGTTLEVILISGLNKNFMFYEVISVLEEEGAEVMNASFSVVGDKVFHTIHSQVTSSRVGIETSRVCERLKELVH
;
A
#
# COMPACT_ATOMS: atom_id res chain seq x y z
N MET A 1 0.24 24.87 -45.02
CA MET A 1 1.34 23.91 -45.25
C MET A 1 1.98 23.56 -43.92
N SER A 2 2.41 22.31 -43.79
CA SER A 2 2.63 21.51 -42.58
C SER A 2 3.88 21.86 -41.76
N VAL A 3 3.86 21.60 -40.45
CA VAL A 3 4.82 20.75 -39.68
C VAL A 3 4.12 20.32 -38.38
N LYS A 4 3.55 19.12 -38.29
CA LYS A 4 4.14 17.82 -37.91
C LYS A 4 4.83 17.81 -36.54
N GLY A 5 4.06 17.34 -35.55
CA GLY A 5 4.43 16.29 -34.57
C GLY A 5 5.61 16.55 -33.64
N ILE A 6 5.32 16.64 -32.34
CA ILE A 6 6.21 16.10 -31.31
C ILE A 6 5.36 15.22 -30.38
N SER A 7 5.33 13.94 -30.71
CA SER A 7 4.94 12.85 -29.82
C SER A 7 5.74 12.95 -28.52
N LYS A 8 5.07 13.30 -27.41
CA LYS A 8 5.71 13.31 -26.10
C LYS A 8 5.38 12.02 -25.36
N ASN A 9 6.35 11.12 -25.45
CA ASN A 9 6.75 10.17 -24.43
C ASN A 9 5.98 8.83 -24.36
N ILE A 10 6.29 7.98 -25.34
CA ILE A 10 6.34 6.53 -25.15
C ILE A 10 7.42 6.25 -24.09
N ARG A 11 7.06 6.30 -22.81
CA ARG A 11 7.76 5.57 -21.73
C ARG A 11 6.85 4.57 -21.05
N ASP A 12 5.78 4.17 -21.72
CA ASP A 12 4.97 3.02 -21.33
C ASP A 12 5.46 1.77 -22.07
N SER A 13 6.78 1.56 -22.07
CA SER A 13 7.42 0.45 -22.78
C SER A 13 8.14 -0.46 -21.78
N MET A 14 7.49 -1.61 -21.56
CA MET A 14 8.12 -2.88 -21.21
C MET A 14 8.54 -3.08 -19.74
N THR A 15 7.61 -2.82 -18.83
CA THR A 15 7.41 -3.77 -17.72
C THR A 15 5.98 -4.26 -17.86
N MET A 16 5.72 -5.56 -17.69
CA MET A 16 4.38 -5.97 -17.25
C MET A 16 4.20 -5.34 -15.86
N GLY A 17 3.86 -4.06 -15.83
CA GLY A 17 3.86 -3.25 -14.63
C GLY A 17 2.71 -3.71 -13.75
N LEU A 18 3.02 -4.02 -12.49
CA LEU A 18 1.97 -4.11 -11.46
C LEU A 18 1.11 -2.85 -11.56
N ARG A 19 -0.21 -3.02 -11.64
CA ARG A 19 -1.12 -1.88 -11.52
C ARG A 19 -1.02 -1.37 -10.10
N LEU A 20 -0.46 -0.17 -9.93
CA LEU A 20 -0.26 0.46 -8.63
C LEU A 20 -1.46 1.35 -8.26
N PRO A 21 -1.84 1.45 -6.97
CA PRO A 21 -1.18 0.83 -5.82
C PRO A 21 -1.48 -0.67 -5.65
N VAL A 22 -0.58 -1.38 -4.97
CA VAL A 22 -0.79 -2.77 -4.54
C VAL A 22 -0.67 -2.81 -3.02
N ILE A 23 -1.59 -3.49 -2.34
CA ILE A 23 -1.52 -3.74 -0.90
C ILE A 23 -1.55 -5.25 -0.65
N GLU A 24 -0.65 -5.73 0.22
CA GLU A 24 -0.59 -7.08 0.74
C GLU A 24 -0.61 -7.03 2.28
N LEU A 25 -1.45 -7.86 2.91
CA LEU A 25 -1.44 -8.07 4.35
C LEU A 25 -0.91 -9.48 4.66
N ARG A 26 0.04 -9.57 5.58
CA ARG A 26 0.56 -10.83 6.11
C ARG A 26 0.20 -10.95 7.58
N ASP A 27 -0.48 -12.03 7.89
CA ASP A 27 -0.84 -12.43 9.25
C ASP A 27 0.27 -13.32 9.84
N LEU A 28 0.95 -12.82 10.86
CA LEU A 28 2.02 -13.51 11.59
C LEU A 28 1.58 -13.88 13.02
N GLY A 29 0.27 -13.99 13.26
CA GLY A 29 -0.33 -14.31 14.56
C GLY A 29 -0.65 -13.05 15.35
N THR A 30 0.23 -12.63 16.25
CA THR A 30 0.05 -11.39 17.03
C THR A 30 0.49 -10.14 16.27
N THR A 31 1.20 -10.33 15.15
CA THR A 31 1.78 -9.27 14.35
C THR A 31 1.16 -9.28 12.97
N LEU A 32 0.83 -8.10 12.47
CA LEU A 32 0.40 -7.87 11.10
C LEU A 32 1.50 -7.10 10.36
N GLU A 33 1.86 -7.55 9.17
CA GLU A 33 2.76 -6.85 8.27
C GLU A 33 1.97 -6.41 7.03
N VAL A 34 1.91 -5.11 6.78
CA VAL A 34 1.32 -4.55 5.56
C VAL A 34 2.43 -4.09 4.63
N ILE A 35 2.36 -4.55 3.38
CA ILE A 35 3.22 -4.08 2.30
C ILE A 35 2.36 -3.30 1.33
N LEU A 36 2.67 -2.02 1.16
CA LEU A 36 2.04 -1.15 0.18
C LEU A 36 3.08 -0.76 -0.88
N ILE A 37 2.78 -1.01 -2.14
CA ILE A 37 3.60 -0.55 -3.27
C ILE A 37 2.82 0.55 -3.98
N SER A 38 3.39 1.75 -4.05
CA SER A 38 2.82 2.88 -4.77
C SER A 38 3.80 3.48 -5.78
N GLY A 39 3.31 4.34 -6.65
CA GLY A 39 4.18 5.17 -7.51
C GLY A 39 4.57 6.46 -6.79
N LEU A 40 5.60 7.16 -7.28
CA LEU A 40 6.11 8.41 -6.68
C LEU A 40 5.05 9.50 -6.41
N ASN A 41 3.93 9.50 -7.16
CA ASN A 41 2.89 10.51 -7.07
C ASN A 41 1.67 10.09 -6.22
N LYS A 42 1.68 8.91 -5.58
CA LYS A 42 0.55 8.37 -4.81
C LYS A 42 0.88 8.26 -3.30
N ASN A 43 1.18 9.40 -2.68
CA ASN A 43 1.58 9.48 -1.26
C ASN A 43 0.41 9.47 -0.26
N PHE A 44 -0.85 9.55 -0.69
CA PHE A 44 -1.99 9.65 0.23
C PHE A 44 -2.32 8.33 0.94
N MET A 45 -1.95 7.20 0.34
CA MET A 45 -2.30 5.84 0.79
C MET A 45 -1.65 5.42 2.12
N PHE A 46 -0.50 6.01 2.50
CA PHE A 46 0.25 5.53 3.67
C PHE A 46 -0.44 5.85 4.99
N TYR A 47 -0.96 7.07 5.13
CA TYR A 47 -1.74 7.47 6.30
C TYR A 47 -3.04 6.68 6.42
N GLU A 48 -3.74 6.47 5.31
CA GLU A 48 -5.00 5.71 5.30
C GLU A 48 -4.81 4.27 5.76
N VAL A 49 -3.72 3.62 5.34
CA VAL A 49 -3.38 2.26 5.81
C VAL A 49 -3.13 2.24 7.32
N ILE A 50 -2.39 3.22 7.85
CA ILE A 50 -2.14 3.33 9.30
C ILE A 50 -3.46 3.53 10.05
N SER A 51 -4.33 4.42 9.58
CA SER A 51 -5.63 4.67 10.20
C SER A 51 -6.51 3.41 10.23
N VAL A 52 -6.56 2.65 9.13
CA VAL A 52 -7.30 1.37 9.11
C VAL A 52 -6.76 0.40 10.14
N LEU A 53 -5.44 0.28 10.28
CA LEU A 53 -4.84 -0.61 11.28
C LEU A 53 -5.22 -0.20 12.70
N GLU A 54 -5.08 1.08 13.04
CA GLU A 54 -5.37 1.60 14.39
C GLU A 54 -6.88 1.53 14.73
N GLU A 55 -7.75 1.86 13.78
CA GLU A 55 -9.21 1.78 13.95
C GLU A 55 -9.71 0.35 14.17
N GLU A 56 -9.05 -0.63 13.56
CA GLU A 56 -9.34 -2.05 13.77
C GLU A 56 -8.61 -2.63 15.00
N GLY A 57 -7.92 -1.81 15.79
CA GLY A 57 -7.31 -2.19 17.06
C GLY A 57 -5.89 -2.75 16.96
N ALA A 58 -5.22 -2.58 15.82
CA ALA A 58 -3.82 -2.93 15.65
C ALA A 58 -2.93 -1.72 15.95
N GLU A 59 -2.05 -1.85 16.95
CA GLU A 59 -1.09 -0.81 17.31
C GLU A 59 0.10 -0.85 16.33
N VAL A 60 0.36 0.25 15.63
CA VAL A 60 1.49 0.34 14.71
C VAL A 60 2.80 0.47 15.50
N MET A 61 3.68 -0.52 15.36
CA MET A 61 4.98 -0.58 16.04
C MET A 61 6.06 0.15 15.26
N ASN A 62 6.08 -0.04 13.95
CA ASN A 62 7.06 0.55 13.07
C ASN A 62 6.47 0.71 11.67
N ALA A 63 6.92 1.75 10.97
CA ALA A 63 6.61 1.93 9.57
C ALA A 63 7.85 2.46 8.85
N SER A 64 8.15 1.88 7.69
CA SER A 64 9.30 2.24 6.88
C SER A 64 8.93 2.32 5.41
N PHE A 65 9.75 3.00 4.64
CA PHE A 65 9.61 3.02 3.19
C PHE A 65 10.97 3.00 2.49
N SER A 66 10.98 2.53 1.26
CA SER A 66 12.11 2.60 0.35
C SER A 66 11.65 2.93 -1.06
N VAL A 67 12.51 3.58 -1.83
CA VAL A 67 12.21 3.97 -3.22
C VAL A 67 13.14 3.19 -4.14
N VAL A 68 12.57 2.47 -5.11
CA VAL A 68 13.32 1.73 -6.13
C VAL A 68 12.76 2.10 -7.49
N GLY A 69 13.55 2.87 -8.25
CA GLY A 69 13.12 3.41 -9.54
C GLY A 69 11.94 4.36 -9.38
N ASP A 70 10.81 4.02 -10.00
CA ASP A 70 9.57 4.78 -9.98
C ASP A 70 8.54 4.31 -8.93
N LYS A 71 8.95 3.39 -8.05
CA LYS A 71 8.10 2.74 -7.05
C LYS A 71 8.54 3.06 -5.64
N VAL A 72 7.56 3.19 -4.75
CA VAL A 72 7.74 3.34 -3.31
C VAL A 72 7.19 2.09 -2.63
N PHE A 73 8.03 1.42 -1.86
CA PHE A 73 7.69 0.25 -1.07
C PHE A 73 7.54 0.70 0.37
N HIS A 74 6.34 0.61 0.90
CA HIS A 74 6.00 0.91 2.28
C HIS A 74 5.82 -0.41 3.03
N THR A 75 6.35 -0.47 4.24
CA THR A 75 6.26 -1.65 5.11
C THR A 75 5.82 -1.18 6.49
N ILE A 76 4.70 -1.69 6.96
CA ILE A 76 4.10 -1.30 8.24
C ILE A 76 3.96 -2.55 9.09
N HIS A 77 4.53 -2.53 10.28
CA HIS A 77 4.43 -3.61 11.26
C HIS A 77 3.52 -3.13 12.38
N SER A 78 2.46 -3.88 12.65
CA SER A 78 1.55 -3.61 13.75
C SER A 78 1.33 -4.84 14.61
N GLN A 79 0.91 -4.63 15.84
CA GLN A 79 0.57 -5.67 16.80
C GLN A 79 -0.91 -5.61 17.12
N VAL A 80 -1.57 -6.76 17.12
CA VAL A 80 -2.97 -6.90 17.52
C VAL A 80 -3.07 -6.74 19.04
N THR A 81 -3.64 -5.62 19.53
CA THR A 81 -3.63 -5.30 20.97
C THR A 81 -4.92 -5.67 21.72
N SER A 82 -5.82 -6.47 21.15
CA SER A 82 -6.99 -6.95 21.89
C SER A 82 -7.33 -8.42 21.65
N SER A 83 -7.27 -9.18 22.74
CA SER A 83 -7.72 -10.57 22.86
C SER A 83 -9.19 -10.71 23.30
N ARG A 84 -9.95 -9.60 23.34
CA ARG A 84 -11.33 -9.58 23.88
C ARG A 84 -12.42 -9.33 22.83
N VAL A 85 -12.06 -8.80 21.67
CA VAL A 85 -12.86 -8.79 20.45
C VAL A 85 -11.82 -9.09 19.39
N GLY A 86 -11.80 -10.33 18.88
CA GLY A 86 -10.75 -10.74 17.95
C GLY A 86 -10.66 -9.74 16.81
N ILE A 87 -9.47 -9.19 16.56
CA ILE A 87 -9.23 -8.51 15.30
C ILE A 87 -9.49 -9.56 14.24
N GLU A 88 -10.61 -9.39 13.54
CA GLU A 88 -10.88 -10.14 12.34
C GLU A 88 -9.89 -9.63 11.30
N THR A 89 -8.77 -10.32 11.16
CA THR A 89 -7.75 -10.00 10.14
C THR A 89 -8.36 -9.96 8.74
N SER A 90 -9.49 -10.65 8.54
CA SER A 90 -10.40 -10.51 7.40
C SER A 90 -10.98 -9.10 7.22
N ARG A 91 -11.46 -8.44 8.27
CA ARG A 91 -11.99 -7.07 8.22
C ARG A 91 -10.90 -6.04 7.91
N VAL A 92 -9.71 -6.20 8.48
CA VAL A 92 -8.53 -5.39 8.12
C VAL A 92 -8.21 -5.59 6.63
N CYS A 93 -8.16 -6.83 6.15
CA CYS A 93 -7.94 -7.14 4.73
C CYS A 93 -8.97 -6.48 3.82
N GLU A 94 -10.26 -6.53 4.19
CA GLU A 94 -11.35 -5.94 3.40
C GLU A 94 -11.18 -4.43 3.28
N ARG A 95 -11.00 -3.73 4.40
CA ARG A 95 -10.82 -2.27 4.41
C ARG A 95 -9.56 -1.83 3.66
N LEU A 96 -8.46 -2.57 3.77
CA LEU A 96 -7.24 -2.30 3.01
C LEU A 96 -7.44 -2.48 1.49
N LYS A 97 -8.27 -3.44 1.06
CA LYS A 97 -8.60 -3.64 -0.37
C LYS A 97 -9.45 -2.51 -0.96
N GLU A 98 -10.24 -1.82 -0.15
CA GLU A 98 -11.02 -0.67 -0.58
C GLU A 98 -10.14 0.54 -0.94
N LEU A 99 -8.95 0.66 -0.34
CA LEU A 99 -8.02 1.75 -0.62
C LEU A 99 -7.40 1.66 -2.03
N VAL A 100 -7.30 0.46 -2.60
CA VAL A 100 -6.64 0.22 -3.89
C VAL A 100 -7.61 0.13 -5.08
N HIS A 101 -8.91 0.38 -4.86
CA HIS A 101 -9.97 0.33 -5.89
C HIS A 101 -10.17 1.66 -6.64
#